data_AF-A0A178J462-F1
#
_entry.id   AF-A0A178J462-F1
#
_cell.length_a   1.000
_cell.length_b   1.000
_cell.length_c   1.000
_cell.angle_alpha   90.00
_cell.angle_beta   90.00
_cell.angle_gamma   90.00
#
_symmetry.space_group_name_H-M   'P 1'
#
loop_
_entity.id
_entity.type
_entity.pdbx_description
1 polymer ?
#
loop_
_entity_poly.entity_id
_entity_poly.type
_entity_poly.pdbx_seq_one_letter_code
_entity_poly.pdbx_strand_id
1 'polypeptide(L)'
;MSAIQITVSDDGKVSVSYEKKTRENIGRRLQQLEECLNIDKYGVAYLLNMQPNESGVRLMKRWQTDPSLASFQEMPEHKWKLLLTLVEGQTPLIGDKK
;
A
#
# COMPACT_ATOMS: atom_id res chain seq x y z
N MET A 1 13.08 -1.40 -5.27
CA MET A 1 13.21 -2.76 -4.71
C MET A 1 11.79 -3.26 -4.42
N SER A 2 11.60 -4.52 -4.03
CA SER A 2 10.28 -5.08 -3.75
C SER A 2 10.33 -5.76 -2.40
N ALA A 3 9.29 -5.65 -1.59
CA ALA A 3 9.24 -6.43 -0.35
C ALA A 3 9.05 -7.90 -0.72
N ILE A 4 9.92 -8.75 -0.18
CA ILE A 4 9.83 -10.20 -0.28
C ILE A 4 9.20 -10.64 1.03
N GLN A 5 7.98 -11.17 0.98
CA GLN A 5 7.37 -11.80 2.14
C GLN A 5 7.58 -13.31 2.02
N ILE A 6 8.21 -13.90 3.03
CA ILE A 6 8.48 -15.32 3.13
C ILE A 6 7.51 -15.89 4.16
N THR A 7 6.53 -16.67 3.73
CA THR A 7 5.59 -17.35 4.62
C THR A 7 5.98 -18.81 4.69
N VAL A 8 6.20 -19.33 5.90
CA VAL A 8 6.41 -20.76 6.14
C VAL A 8 5.13 -21.31 6.74
N SER A 9 4.44 -22.21 6.04
CA SER A 9 3.25 -22.86 6.55
C SER A 9 3.60 -24.02 7.49
N ASP A 10 2.63 -24.43 8.31
CA ASP A 10 2.79 -25.48 9.33
C ASP A 10 3.16 -26.86 8.75
N ASP A 11 2.92 -27.07 7.44
CA ASP A 11 3.31 -28.26 6.68
C ASP A 11 4.74 -28.16 6.08
N GLY A 12 5.50 -27.13 6.44
CA GLY A 12 6.87 -26.90 6.01
C GLY A 12 7.02 -26.29 4.61
N LYS A 13 5.93 -25.88 3.95
CA LYS A 13 6.04 -25.19 2.66
C LYS A 13 6.44 -23.74 2.85
N VAL A 14 7.42 -23.30 2.07
CA VAL A 14 7.83 -21.89 2.00
C VAL A 14 7.18 -21.26 0.78
N SER A 15 6.34 -20.26 0.99
CA SER A 15 5.80 -19.42 -0.09
C SER A 15 6.46 -18.05 -0.05
N VAL A 16 6.95 -17.60 -1.20
CA VAL A 16 7.53 -16.28 -1.37
C VAL A 16 6.49 -15.42 -2.10
N SER A 17 5.80 -14.55 -1.37
CA SER A 17 4.93 -13.54 -1.97
C SER A 17 5.77 -12.34 -2.40
N TYR A 18 5.81 -12.14 -3.71
CA TYR A 18 6.43 -10.98 -4.34
C TYR A 18 5.35 -10.06 -4.88
N GLU A 19 5.27 -8.83 -4.38
CA GLU A 19 4.41 -7.81 -4.96
C GLU A 19 5.24 -6.71 -5.64
N LYS A 20 5.02 -6.54 -6.95
CA LYS A 20 5.63 -5.47 -7.72
C LYS A 20 5.10 -4.11 -7.25
N LYS A 21 5.99 -3.13 -7.10
CA LYS A 21 5.63 -1.72 -6.86
C LYS A 21 5.13 -1.07 -8.15
N THR A 22 3.92 -1.44 -8.58
CA THR A 22 3.22 -0.81 -9.72
C THR A 22 2.18 0.19 -9.24
N ARG A 23 1.73 1.09 -10.11
CA ARG A 23 0.70 2.08 -9.77
C ARG A 23 -0.61 1.42 -9.30
N GLU A 24 -0.98 0.30 -9.92
CA GLU A 24 -2.19 -0.46 -9.58
C GLU A 24 -2.08 -1.08 -8.19
N ASN A 25 -0.92 -1.67 -7.88
CA ASN A 25 -0.67 -2.28 -6.58
C ASN A 25 -0.59 -1.23 -5.48
N ILE A 26 0.07 -0.09 -5.73
CA ILE A 26 0.10 1.04 -4.79
C ILE A 26 -1.32 1.50 -4.48
N GLY A 27 -2.15 1.76 -5.51
CA GLY A 27 -3.53 2.20 -5.31
C GLY A 27 -4.35 1.18 -4.52
N ARG A 28 -4.27 -0.10 -4.89
CA ARG A 28 -4.95 -1.21 -4.20
C ARG A 28 -4.56 -1.30 -2.72
N ARG A 29 -3.27 -1.21 -2.39
CA ARG A 29 -2.81 -1.32 -1.00
C ARG A 29 -3.13 -0.08 -0.17
N LEU A 30 -3.11 1.13 -0.77
CA LEU A 30 -3.56 2.35 -0.09
C LEU A 30 -5.05 2.25 0.26
N GLN A 31 -5.89 1.82 -0.68
CA GLN A 31 -7.31 1.62 -0.44
C GLN A 31 -7.56 0.54 0.62
N GLN A 32 -6.85 -0.58 0.56
CA GLN A 32 -6.94 -1.62 1.60
C GLN A 32 -6.62 -1.05 2.98
N LEU A 33 -5.61 -0.18 3.10
CA LEU A 33 -5.26 0.45 4.36
C LEU A 33 -6.35 1.42 4.86
N GLU A 34 -6.98 2.19 3.96
CA GLU A 34 -8.14 3.04 4.29
C GLU A 34 -9.28 2.19 4.86
N GLU A 35 -9.62 1.09 4.19
CA GLU A 35 -10.73 0.21 4.54
C GLU A 35 -10.47 -0.59 5.83
N CYS A 36 -9.28 -1.19 5.97
CA CYS A 36 -8.94 -2.03 7.13
C CYS A 36 -8.83 -1.25 8.43
N LEU A 37 -8.44 0.03 8.38
CA LEU A 37 -8.30 0.87 9.56
C LEU A 37 -9.49 1.81 9.75
N ASN A 38 -10.47 1.80 8.84
CA ASN A 38 -11.60 2.72 8.80
C ASN A 38 -11.15 4.18 8.94
N ILE A 39 -10.15 4.57 8.15
CA ILE A 39 -9.56 5.90 8.11
C ILE A 39 -9.72 6.50 6.71
N ASP A 40 -9.62 7.83 6.63
CA ASP A 40 -9.58 8.52 5.36
C ASP A 40 -8.16 8.64 4.79
N LYS A 41 -8.07 9.19 3.58
CA LYS A 41 -6.83 9.52 2.87
C LYS A 41 -5.85 10.39 3.69
N TYR A 42 -6.32 11.19 4.65
CA TYR A 42 -5.44 11.98 5.50
C TYR A 42 -4.86 11.13 6.64
N GLY A 43 -5.66 10.22 7.20
CA GLY A 43 -5.20 9.18 8.11
C GLY A 43 -4.13 8.31 7.48
N VAL A 44 -4.31 7.88 6.22
CA VAL A 44 -3.28 7.14 5.48
C VAL A 44 -2.01 7.96 5.29
N ALA A 45 -2.13 9.24 4.93
CA ALA A 45 -0.96 10.11 4.81
C ALA A 45 -0.21 10.21 6.15
N TYR A 46 -0.92 10.32 7.27
CA TYR A 46 -0.32 10.33 8.60
C TYR A 46 0.42 9.01 8.92
N LEU A 47 -0.20 7.85 8.67
CA LEU A 47 0.43 6.55 8.90
C LEU A 47 1.65 6.32 8.02
N LEU A 48 1.63 6.84 6.80
CA LEU A 48 2.78 6.83 5.91
C LEU A 48 3.80 7.90 6.28
N ASN A 49 3.74 8.54 7.45
CA ASN A 49 4.65 9.60 7.89
C ASN A 49 4.78 10.71 6.84
N MET A 50 3.63 11.23 6.42
CA MET A 50 3.46 12.38 5.54
C MET A 50 2.54 13.41 6.20
N GLN A 51 2.52 14.61 5.65
CA GLN A 51 1.60 15.65 6.12
C GLN A 51 0.15 15.26 5.78
N PRO A 52 -0.78 15.21 6.76
CA PRO A 52 -2.19 14.86 6.55
C PRO A 52 -2.97 16.05 5.97
N ASN A 53 -2.58 16.47 4.77
CA ASN A 53 -3.20 17.57 4.05
C ASN A 53 -3.28 17.26 2.55
N GLU A 54 -3.86 18.17 1.76
CA GLU A 54 -4.03 18.00 0.31
C GLU A 54 -2.71 17.80 -0.44
N SER A 55 -1.59 18.32 0.08
CA SER A 55 -0.28 18.06 -0.53
C SER A 55 0.17 16.61 -0.33
N GLY A 56 -0.06 16.03 0.86
CA GLY A 56 0.17 14.61 1.11
C GLY A 56 -0.73 13.72 0.25
N VAL A 57 -2.02 14.02 0.18
CA VAL A 57 -2.98 13.30 -0.66
C VAL A 57 -2.60 13.37 -2.14
N ARG A 58 -2.21 14.56 -2.64
CA ARG A 58 -1.72 14.71 -4.02
C ARG A 58 -0.50 13.85 -4.29
N LEU A 59 0.44 13.78 -3.36
CA LEU A 59 1.62 12.93 -3.52
C LEU A 59 1.22 11.45 -3.67
N MET A 60 0.28 10.96 -2.86
CA MET A 60 -0.23 9.59 -2.99
C MET A 60 -0.92 9.34 -4.33
N LYS A 61 -1.64 10.33 -4.87
CA LYS A 61 -2.23 10.25 -6.23
C LYS A 61 -1.16 10.20 -7.32
N ARG A 62 -0.06 10.95 -7.17
CA ARG A 62 1.06 10.95 -8.12
C ARG A 62 1.74 9.59 -8.22
N TRP A 63 1.85 8.86 -7.10
CA TRP A 63 2.37 7.49 -7.07
C TRP A 63 1.53 6.50 -7.89
N GLN A 64 0.24 6.80 -8.06
CA GLN A 64 -0.72 5.98 -8.80
C GLN A 64 -0.89 6.45 -10.26
N THR A 65 -0.21 7.52 -10.65
CA THR A 65 -0.30 8.09 -12.00
C THR A 65 0.56 7.28 -12.98
N ASP A 66 0.24 7.34 -14.27
CA ASP A 66 1.04 6.72 -15.32
C ASP A 66 2.49 7.28 -15.31
N PRO A 67 3.54 6.42 -15.30
CA PRO A 67 4.93 6.85 -15.31
C PRO A 67 5.35 7.76 -16.46
N SER A 68 4.61 7.76 -17.57
CA SER A 68 4.87 8.63 -18.73
C SER A 68 4.41 10.08 -18.55
N LEU A 69 3.58 10.36 -17.54
CA LEU A 69 3.04 11.70 -17.30
C LEU A 69 3.98 12.55 -16.44
N ALA A 70 4.07 13.85 -16.75
CA ALA A 70 4.92 14.80 -16.01
C ALA A 70 4.53 14.97 -14.52
N SER A 71 3.30 14.63 -14.17
CA SER A 71 2.82 14.63 -12.79
C SER A 71 3.22 13.39 -11.99
N PHE A 72 3.75 12.36 -12.64
CA PHE A 72 4.19 11.15 -11.96
C PHE A 72 5.32 11.44 -10.99
N GLN A 73 5.24 10.77 -9.85
CA GLN A 73 6.32 10.73 -8.90
C GLN A 73 6.41 9.30 -8.41
N GLU A 74 7.60 8.72 -8.37
CA GLU A 74 7.76 7.36 -7.88
C GLU A 74 7.55 7.33 -6.36
N MET A 75 6.83 6.32 -5.88
CA MET A 75 6.73 6.06 -4.45
C MET A 75 8.10 5.67 -3.89
N PRO A 76 8.59 6.36 -2.84
CA PRO A 76 9.84 5.97 -2.19
C PRO A 76 9.76 4.55 -1.64
N GLU A 77 10.87 3.82 -1.76
CA GLU A 77 10.92 2.40 -1.41
C GLU A 77 10.53 2.11 0.04
N HIS A 78 10.98 2.94 0.98
CA HIS A 78 10.65 2.79 2.39
C HIS A 78 9.16 2.98 2.68
N LYS A 79 8.47 3.83 1.91
CA LYS A 79 7.01 3.99 2.01
C LYS A 79 6.29 2.76 1.48
N TRP A 80 6.79 2.14 0.40
CA TRP A 80 6.21 0.91 -0.14
C TRP A 80 6.33 -0.24 0.85
N LYS A 81 7.51 -0.43 1.44
CA LYS A 81 7.73 -1.43 2.49
C LYS A 81 6.83 -1.19 3.70
N LEU A 82 6.75 0.06 4.17
CA LEU A 82 5.87 0.42 5.27
C LEU A 82 4.40 0.12 4.95
N LEU A 83 3.93 0.52 3.77
CA LEU A 83 2.56 0.25 3.32
C LEU A 83 2.27 -1.25 3.33
N LEU A 84 3.17 -2.06 2.78
CA LEU A 84 3.06 -3.51 2.79
C LEU A 84 3.02 -4.08 4.21
N THR A 85 3.93 -3.66 5.09
CA THR A 85 3.92 -4.10 6.50
C THR A 85 2.63 -3.72 7.22
N LEU A 86 2.06 -2.54 6.92
CA LEU A 86 0.80 -2.11 7.52
C LEU A 86 -0.39 -2.93 7.02
N VAL A 87 -0.38 -3.39 5.77
CA VAL A 87 -1.48 -4.22 5.21
C VAL A 87 -1.26 -5.73 5.39
N GLU A 88 -0.03 -6.17 5.70
CA GLU A 88 0.30 -7.57 5.93
C GLU A 88 -0.48 -8.12 7.13
N GLY A 89 -1.12 -9.27 6.95
CA GLY A 89 -1.94 -9.90 7.98
C GLY A 89 -3.30 -9.22 8.23
N GLN A 90 -3.59 -8.10 7.57
CA GLN A 90 -4.93 -7.49 7.62
C GLN A 90 -5.84 -8.19 6.61
N THR A 91 -6.75 -9.03 7.12
CA THR A 91 -7.91 -9.44 6.35
C THR A 91 -8.78 -8.19 6.13
N PRO A 92 -9.19 -7.87 4.89
CA PRO A 92 -10.11 -6.76 4.66
C PRO A 92 -11.29 -6.89 5.62
N LEU A 93 -11.62 -5.82 6.37
CA LEU A 93 -12.76 -5.82 7.29
C LEU A 93 -14.12 -6.03 6.59
N ILE A 94 -14.12 -6.17 5.27
CA ILE A 94 -15.30 -6.46 4.46
C ILE A 94 -15.10 -7.79 3.73
N GLY A 95 -15.12 -8.86 4.51
CA GLY A 95 -15.85 -10.06 4.10
C GLY A 95 -17.35 -9.77 4.24
N ASP A 96 -18.13 -10.16 3.24
CA ASP A 96 -19.60 -10.10 3.21
C ASP A 96 -20.25 -8.72 3.01
N LYS A 97 -20.08 -8.16 1.80
CA LYS A 97 -21.26 -7.62 1.11
C LYS A 97 -21.61 -8.56 -0.04
N LYS A 98 -22.54 -9.49 0.25
CA LYS A 98 -23.35 -10.18 -0.76
C LYS A 98 -24.16 -9.17 -1.57
#